data_AF-A0A9Q0Q4B6-F1
#
_entry.id   AF-A0A9Q0Q4B6-F1
#
_cell.length_a   1.000
_cell.length_b   1.000
_cell.length_c   1.000
_cell.angle_alpha   90.00
_cell.angle_beta   90.00
_cell.angle_gamma   90.00
#
_symmetry.space_group_name_H-M   'P 1'
#
loop_
_entity.id
_entity.type
_entity.pdbx_description
1 polymer ?
#
loop_
_entity_poly.entity_id
_entity_poly.type
_entity_poly.pdbx_seq_one_letter_code
_entity_poly.pdbx_strand_id
1 'polypeptide(L)'
;MAKDYQNYSSRLSLLVSCSLLVLLPFSSFHVQALNIGVQAADSAISLVWLFDHLSNLHKPLCNKLILENFFVFPQGKGCSRKCESEFCSVPPFLRYGKYCGLLYSGCPGEKPCDGLDACCMKHDACIQAKNNDYLSQECSQKFISCMNKFKTGARTFKGNKCKVNEVIDVISVVMEAALLAGRALHKP
;
A
#
# COMPACT_ATOMS: atom_id res chain seq x y z
N MET A 1 25.05 -1.05 5.09
CA MET A 1 23.67 -0.54 4.95
C MET A 1 23.37 0.15 3.61
N ALA A 2 24.36 0.70 2.88
CA ALA A 2 24.14 1.27 1.53
C ALA A 2 24.15 0.25 0.36
N LYS A 3 24.66 -0.97 0.58
CA LYS A 3 24.83 -1.99 -0.47
C LYS A 3 23.49 -2.65 -0.86
N ASP A 4 22.55 -2.76 0.05
CA ASP A 4 21.26 -3.41 -0.22
C ASP A 4 20.27 -2.48 -0.97
N TYR A 5 20.39 -1.15 -0.77
CA TYR A 5 19.59 -0.16 -1.50
C TYR A 5 20.03 0.01 -2.97
N GLN A 6 21.34 -0.08 -3.24
CA GLN A 6 21.91 -0.05 -4.61
C GLN A 6 21.47 -1.24 -5.47
N ASN A 7 21.28 -2.41 -4.86
CA ASN A 7 20.83 -3.62 -5.57
C ASN A 7 19.35 -3.53 -5.99
N TYR A 8 18.50 -2.89 -5.17
CA TYR A 8 17.09 -2.64 -5.53
C TYR A 8 16.95 -1.58 -6.64
N SER A 9 17.74 -0.50 -6.58
CA SER A 9 17.76 0.57 -7.59
C SER A 9 18.22 0.10 -8.98
N SER A 10 19.22 -0.80 -9.05
CA SER A 10 19.72 -1.33 -10.32
C SER A 10 18.73 -2.25 -11.03
N ARG A 11 17.92 -3.03 -10.28
CA ARG A 11 16.87 -3.87 -10.87
C ARG A 11 15.66 -3.07 -11.35
N LEU A 12 15.40 -1.92 -10.75
CA LEU A 12 14.35 -0.99 -11.18
C LEU A 12 14.71 -0.29 -12.51
N SER A 13 15.98 0.10 -12.69
CA SER A 13 16.46 0.66 -13.97
C SER A 13 16.34 -0.32 -15.15
N LEU A 14 16.50 -1.63 -14.88
CA LEU A 14 16.37 -2.68 -15.90
C LEU A 14 14.91 -2.95 -16.29
N LEU A 15 13.95 -2.69 -15.40
CA LEU A 15 12.52 -2.82 -15.68
C LEU A 15 11.97 -1.62 -16.44
N VAL A 16 12.49 -0.42 -16.17
CA VAL A 16 12.07 0.81 -16.86
C VAL A 16 12.58 0.85 -18.31
N SER A 17 13.75 0.26 -18.61
CA SER A 17 14.27 0.17 -19.98
C SER A 17 13.49 -0.81 -20.87
N CYS A 18 12.83 -1.82 -20.28
CA CYS A 18 12.02 -2.80 -21.01
C CYS A 18 10.69 -2.20 -21.53
N SER A 19 10.21 -1.12 -20.90
CA SER A 19 8.95 -0.47 -21.26
C SER A 19 9.07 0.57 -22.37
N LEU A 20 10.26 1.09 -22.67
CA LEU A 20 10.44 2.20 -23.61
C LEU A 20 10.64 1.78 -25.08
N LEU A 21 10.85 0.49 -25.35
CA LEU A 21 11.05 -0.06 -26.71
C LEU A 21 9.75 -0.38 -27.46
N VAL A 22 8.57 -0.13 -26.86
CA VAL A 22 7.25 -0.49 -27.43
C VAL A 22 6.57 0.69 -28.16
N LEU A 23 7.16 1.88 -28.17
CA LEU A 23 6.60 3.04 -28.86
C LEU A 23 7.27 3.25 -30.22
N LEU A 24 6.82 2.56 -31.28
CA LEU A 24 6.78 2.98 -32.69
C LEU A 24 6.07 1.87 -33.54
N PRO A 25 5.40 2.21 -34.67
CA PRO A 25 3.95 2.05 -34.78
C PRO A 25 3.51 0.92 -35.73
N PHE A 26 2.39 0.26 -35.42
CA PHE A 26 1.63 -0.50 -36.43
C PHE A 26 0.41 0.29 -36.86
N SER A 27 0.44 0.70 -38.11
CA SER A 27 -0.58 1.40 -38.86
C SER A 27 -1.80 0.51 -39.13
N SER A 28 -2.96 1.17 -39.12
CA SER A 28 -4.17 0.84 -39.88
C SER A 28 -4.90 -0.46 -39.56
N PHE A 29 -5.96 -0.38 -38.73
CA PHE A 29 -7.18 -1.15 -38.98
C PHE A 29 -8.44 -0.30 -38.71
N HIS A 30 -9.35 -0.36 -39.67
CA HIS A 30 -10.58 0.42 -39.79
C HIS A 30 -11.64 -0.07 -38.78
N VAL A 31 -12.32 0.85 -38.10
CA VAL A 31 -13.45 0.55 -37.20
C VAL A 31 -14.74 0.56 -38.02
N GLN A 32 -15.49 -0.55 -38.03
CA GLN A 32 -16.93 -0.53 -38.32
C GLN A 32 -17.68 -0.86 -37.04
N ALA A 33 -18.45 0.14 -36.59
CA ALA A 33 -19.34 0.08 -35.45
C ALA A 33 -20.45 -0.95 -35.66
N LEU A 34 -20.77 -1.73 -34.62
CA LEU A 34 -22.07 -2.37 -34.49
C LEU A 34 -22.78 -1.79 -33.26
N ASN A 35 -23.70 -0.87 -33.52
CA ASN A 35 -24.66 -0.38 -32.56
C ASN A 35 -25.68 -1.48 -32.27
N ILE A 36 -25.63 -2.08 -31.07
CA ILE A 36 -26.80 -2.72 -30.47
C ILE A 36 -26.88 -2.21 -29.03
N GLY A 37 -27.83 -1.30 -28.80
CA GLY A 37 -28.29 -0.97 -27.46
C GLY A 37 -29.18 -2.08 -26.93
N VAL A 38 -28.94 -2.51 -25.70
CA VAL A 38 -29.96 -3.15 -24.88
C VAL A 38 -29.86 -2.55 -23.48
N GLN A 39 -31.00 -2.03 -23.04
CA GLN A 39 -31.23 -1.48 -21.72
C GLN A 39 -32.18 -2.45 -21.02
N ALA A 40 -31.72 -3.13 -19.97
CA ALA A 40 -32.46 -3.41 -18.73
C ALA A 40 -31.90 -4.64 -17.99
N ALA A 41 -31.79 -4.43 -16.68
CA ALA A 41 -32.02 -5.37 -15.58
C ALA A 41 -31.13 -6.61 -15.43
N ASP A 42 -30.29 -6.52 -14.38
CA ASP A 42 -29.84 -7.55 -13.44
C ASP A 42 -29.48 -8.98 -13.91
N SER A 43 -28.35 -9.42 -13.36
CA SER A 43 -27.83 -10.79 -13.22
C SER A 43 -26.87 -11.32 -14.30
N ALA A 44 -25.63 -11.48 -13.85
CA ALA A 44 -24.55 -12.35 -14.32
C ALA A 44 -24.96 -13.45 -15.33
N ILE A 45 -24.82 -13.20 -16.63
CA ILE A 45 -24.43 -14.16 -17.68
C ILE A 45 -23.93 -13.31 -18.87
N SER A 46 -22.61 -13.15 -19.05
CA SER A 46 -21.99 -12.80 -20.37
C SER A 46 -20.46 -12.72 -20.41
N LEU A 47 -19.72 -12.79 -19.29
CA LEU A 47 -18.24 -12.73 -19.37
C LEU A 47 -17.55 -14.10 -19.41
N VAL A 48 -18.27 -15.21 -19.25
CA VAL A 48 -17.71 -16.57 -19.45
C VAL A 48 -17.30 -16.79 -20.91
N TRP A 49 -18.04 -16.23 -21.87
CA TRP A 49 -17.80 -16.41 -23.30
C TRP A 49 -16.64 -15.57 -23.87
N LEU A 50 -16.09 -14.63 -23.10
CA LEU A 50 -14.93 -13.81 -23.50
C LEU A 50 -13.58 -14.46 -23.16
N PHE A 51 -13.57 -15.48 -22.29
CA PHE A 51 -12.34 -16.17 -21.89
C PHE A 51 -11.92 -17.30 -22.85
N ASP A 52 -12.87 -17.96 -23.52
CA ASP A 52 -12.55 -19.13 -24.34
C ASP A 52 -11.90 -18.79 -25.70
N HIS A 53 -12.00 -17.54 -26.19
CA HIS A 53 -11.44 -17.19 -27.50
C HIS A 53 -10.03 -16.59 -27.48
N LEU A 54 -9.47 -16.26 -26.31
CA LEU A 54 -8.13 -15.62 -26.17
C LEU A 54 -7.04 -16.54 -25.58
N SER A 55 -7.25 -17.85 -25.55
CA SER A 55 -6.30 -18.82 -24.98
C SER A 55 -5.31 -19.43 -26.00
N ASN A 56 -5.37 -19.06 -27.27
CA ASN A 56 -4.51 -19.62 -28.33
C ASN A 56 -3.76 -18.57 -29.15
N LEU A 57 -2.79 -17.86 -28.55
CA LEU A 57 -1.55 -17.51 -29.29
C LEU A 57 -0.41 -17.11 -28.32
N HIS A 58 0.43 -18.11 -28.03
CA HIS A 58 1.88 -17.98 -27.80
C HIS A 58 2.38 -17.16 -26.57
N LYS A 59 2.50 -17.83 -25.43
CA LYS A 59 3.45 -17.48 -24.35
C LYS A 59 4.85 -18.02 -24.72
N PRO A 60 5.94 -17.33 -24.33
CA PRO A 60 6.87 -18.02 -23.44
C PRO A 60 7.31 -17.18 -22.22
N LEU A 61 7.30 -17.85 -21.07
CA LEU A 61 8.06 -17.58 -19.84
C LEU A 61 7.98 -16.18 -19.19
N CYS A 62 6.81 -15.84 -18.66
CA CYS A 62 6.71 -15.15 -17.36
C CYS A 62 5.44 -15.50 -16.56
N ASN A 63 4.50 -16.27 -17.14
CA ASN A 63 3.18 -16.45 -16.55
C ASN A 63 2.79 -17.94 -16.43
N LYS A 64 3.35 -18.59 -15.40
CA LYS A 64 2.74 -19.75 -14.74
C LYS A 64 3.29 -20.02 -13.32
N LEU A 65 3.49 -18.98 -12.49
CA LEU A 65 3.72 -19.18 -11.05
C LEU A 65 3.07 -18.15 -10.12
N ILE A 66 2.37 -17.15 -10.64
CA ILE A 66 1.65 -16.18 -9.80
C ILE A 66 0.41 -15.81 -10.58
N LEU A 67 -0.74 -16.44 -10.36
CA LEU A 67 -2.04 -15.85 -10.77
C LEU A 67 -3.30 -16.51 -10.21
N GLU A 68 -3.22 -17.53 -9.36
CA GLU A 68 -4.43 -18.07 -8.71
C GLU A 68 -4.38 -18.05 -7.17
N ASN A 69 -3.34 -17.49 -6.53
CA ASN A 69 -3.22 -17.55 -5.05
C ASN A 69 -2.51 -16.37 -4.34
N PHE A 70 -2.29 -15.18 -4.95
CA PHE A 70 -1.49 -14.13 -4.27
C PHE A 70 -2.10 -12.71 -4.17
N PHE A 71 -3.31 -12.44 -4.65
CA PHE A 71 -3.92 -11.10 -4.49
C PHE A 71 -5.36 -11.10 -3.99
N VAL A 72 -5.75 -12.12 -3.23
CA VAL A 72 -6.73 -11.89 -2.18
C VAL A 72 -5.94 -11.46 -0.95
N PHE A 73 -5.58 -10.16 -0.87
CA PHE A 73 -5.53 -9.58 0.47
C PHE A 73 -6.94 -9.77 1.01
N PRO A 74 -7.17 -10.54 2.08
CA PRO A 74 -8.45 -10.45 2.73
C PRO A 74 -8.58 -8.98 3.11
N GLN A 75 -9.51 -8.26 2.48
CA GLN A 75 -10.12 -7.12 3.16
C GLN A 75 -10.89 -7.72 4.34
N GLY A 76 -10.12 -8.13 5.34
CA GLY A 76 -10.64 -8.43 6.64
C GLY A 76 -11.28 -7.14 7.09
N LYS A 77 -12.61 -7.16 7.18
CA LYS A 77 -13.45 -6.22 7.93
C LYS A 77 -13.09 -6.32 9.43
N GLY A 78 -11.81 -6.27 9.74
CA GLY A 78 -11.21 -6.61 11.01
C GLY A 78 -10.33 -5.44 11.41
N CYS A 79 -10.80 -4.73 12.43
CA CYS A 79 -10.03 -3.74 13.13
C CYS A 79 -9.37 -4.39 14.36
N SER A 80 -8.27 -3.82 14.85
CA SER A 80 -7.55 -4.37 15.99
C SER A 80 -8.16 -3.95 17.32
N ARG A 81 -8.27 -4.91 18.25
CA ARG A 81 -8.57 -4.68 19.67
C ARG A 81 -7.40 -5.03 20.59
N LYS A 82 -6.28 -5.50 20.01
CA LYS A 82 -5.13 -6.04 20.74
C LYS A 82 -3.88 -5.23 20.44
N CYS A 83 -3.07 -5.01 21.47
CA CYS A 83 -1.77 -4.36 21.31
C CYS A 83 -0.77 -5.35 20.72
N GLU A 84 -0.50 -5.23 19.43
CA GLU A 84 0.46 -6.07 18.71
C GLU A 84 1.88 -5.50 18.80
N SER A 85 2.88 -6.37 18.67
CA SER A 85 4.29 -6.01 18.60
C SER A 85 5.04 -7.01 17.72
N GLU A 86 4.60 -7.09 16.46
CA GLU A 86 5.05 -8.06 15.46
C GLU A 86 5.73 -7.34 14.29
N PHE A 87 6.74 -7.99 13.71
CA PHE A 87 7.49 -7.48 12.54
C PHE A 87 8.04 -6.05 12.74
N CYS A 88 8.57 -5.77 13.93
CA CYS A 88 8.98 -4.42 14.40
C CYS A 88 9.90 -3.64 13.44
N SER A 89 10.67 -4.35 12.61
CA SER A 89 11.69 -3.78 11.72
C SER A 89 11.39 -4.00 10.23
N VAL A 90 10.19 -4.49 9.90
CA VAL A 90 9.81 -4.86 8.54
C VAL A 90 8.57 -4.06 8.13
N PRO A 91 8.72 -2.85 7.56
CA PRO A 91 7.61 -1.91 7.37
C PRO A 91 6.38 -2.47 6.64
N PRO A 92 6.48 -3.32 5.60
CA PRO A 92 5.31 -3.93 4.96
C PRO A 92 4.45 -4.82 5.86
N PHE A 93 5.03 -5.39 6.93
CA PHE A 93 4.36 -6.33 7.83
C PHE A 93 4.25 -5.83 9.28
N LEU A 94 4.84 -4.67 9.57
CA LEU A 94 4.91 -4.08 10.90
C LEU A 94 3.51 -3.91 11.49
N ARG A 95 3.31 -4.47 12.69
CA ARG A 95 2.12 -4.27 13.51
C ARG A 95 2.53 -3.89 14.92
N TYR A 96 2.32 -2.63 15.26
CA TYR A 96 2.62 -2.09 16.57
C TYR A 96 1.37 -1.45 17.18
N GLY A 97 1.08 -1.80 18.43
CA GLY A 97 -0.14 -1.38 19.11
C GLY A 97 -1.39 -1.81 18.34
N LYS A 98 -2.40 -0.95 18.29
CA LYS A 98 -3.64 -1.20 17.55
C LYS A 98 -3.69 -0.45 16.21
N TYR A 99 -2.83 0.56 16.01
CA TYR A 99 -2.98 1.53 14.93
C TYR A 99 -1.74 1.68 14.05
N CYS A 100 -0.55 1.22 14.46
CA CYS A 100 0.64 1.37 13.63
C CYS A 100 0.82 0.16 12.71
N GLY A 101 0.52 0.32 11.43
CA GLY A 101 0.81 -0.66 10.39
C GLY A 101 0.16 -0.32 9.04
N LEU A 102 0.62 -0.96 7.97
CA LEU A 102 0.02 -0.78 6.64
C LEU A 102 -1.34 -1.50 6.57
N LEU A 103 -2.39 -0.76 6.19
CA LEU A 103 -3.76 -1.27 6.13
C LEU A 103 -4.20 -1.96 7.44
N TYR A 104 -3.71 -1.46 8.57
CA TYR A 104 -3.94 -1.99 9.90
C TYR A 104 -4.34 -0.84 10.80
N SER A 105 -5.50 -0.94 11.47
CA SER A 105 -6.00 0.09 12.37
C SER A 105 -6.87 -0.49 13.47
N GLY A 106 -7.08 0.28 14.55
CA GLY A 106 -7.85 -0.15 15.72
C GLY A 106 -9.35 0.01 15.54
N CYS A 107 -10.14 -0.74 16.32
CA CYS A 107 -11.60 -0.67 16.25
C CYS A 107 -12.16 0.65 16.78
N PRO A 108 -13.36 1.05 16.33
CA PRO A 108 -14.06 2.19 16.92
C PRO A 108 -14.16 2.07 18.45
N GLY A 109 -13.76 3.13 19.16
CA GLY A 109 -13.77 3.19 20.62
C GLY A 109 -12.57 2.56 21.32
N GLU A 110 -11.68 1.86 20.60
CA GLU A 110 -10.45 1.36 21.19
C GLU A 110 -9.50 2.51 21.56
N LYS A 111 -8.85 2.39 22.72
CA LYS A 111 -7.80 3.32 23.13
C LYS A 111 -6.44 2.85 22.58
N PRO A 112 -5.54 3.78 22.21
CA PRO A 112 -4.19 3.44 21.81
C PRO A 112 -3.42 2.80 22.97
N CYS A 113 -2.50 1.91 22.64
CA CYS A 113 -1.71 1.13 23.60
C CYS A 113 -0.66 1.98 24.32
N ASP A 114 -0.08 2.96 23.64
CA ASP A 114 0.86 3.94 24.20
C ASP A 114 0.85 5.24 23.38
N GLY A 115 1.83 6.12 23.65
CA GLY A 115 1.92 7.41 22.94
C GLY A 115 2.33 7.30 21.47
N LEU A 116 3.08 6.27 21.07
CA LEU A 116 3.41 6.04 19.66
C LEU A 116 2.17 5.54 18.91
N ASP A 117 1.45 4.59 19.49
CA ASP A 117 0.19 4.08 18.94
C ASP A 117 -0.87 5.19 18.84
N ALA A 118 -0.87 6.15 19.77
CA ALA A 118 -1.72 7.35 19.69
C ALA A 118 -1.36 8.27 18.51
N CYS A 119 -0.09 8.34 18.12
CA CYS A 119 0.32 9.05 16.91
C CYS A 119 -0.23 8.36 15.66
N CYS A 120 -0.14 7.03 15.58
CA CYS A 120 -0.69 6.24 14.48
C CYS A 120 -2.21 6.37 14.38
N MET A 121 -2.92 6.29 15.51
CA MET A 121 -4.38 6.50 15.54
C MET A 121 -4.79 7.86 14.95
N LYS A 122 -4.05 8.93 15.27
CA LYS A 122 -4.29 10.27 14.71
C LYS A 122 -3.95 10.35 13.23
N HIS A 123 -2.90 9.65 12.80
CA HIS A 123 -2.52 9.57 11.40
C HIS A 123 -3.62 8.87 10.58
N ASP A 124 -4.09 7.70 11.01
CA ASP A 124 -5.17 6.95 10.35
C ASP A 124 -6.43 7.80 10.20
N ALA A 125 -6.83 8.49 11.27
CA ALA A 125 -7.97 9.41 11.23
C ALA A 125 -7.77 10.57 10.25
N CYS A 126 -6.54 11.11 10.16
CA CYS A 126 -6.20 12.15 9.20
C CYS A 126 -6.32 11.65 7.75
N ILE A 127 -5.80 10.45 7.47
CA ILE A 127 -5.90 9.81 6.15
C ILE A 127 -7.36 9.58 5.76
N GLN A 128 -8.18 9.06 6.68
CA GLN A 128 -9.61 8.88 6.45
C GLN A 128 -10.32 10.22 6.13
N ALA A 129 -9.99 11.28 6.88
CA ALA A 129 -10.54 12.62 6.64
C ALA A 129 -10.07 13.26 5.31
N LYS A 130 -9.01 12.73 4.69
CA LYS A 130 -8.46 13.17 3.40
C LYS A 130 -8.80 12.19 2.28
N ASN A 131 -9.96 11.53 2.34
CA ASN A 131 -10.41 10.58 1.32
C ASN A 131 -9.44 9.41 1.10
N ASN A 132 -8.80 8.94 2.16
CA ASN A 132 -7.78 7.88 2.12
C ASN A 132 -6.50 8.24 1.34
N ASP A 133 -6.17 9.54 1.24
CA ASP A 133 -4.91 9.99 0.63
C ASP A 133 -3.70 9.74 1.55
N TYR A 134 -3.09 8.56 1.40
CA TYR A 134 -1.85 8.16 2.08
C TYR A 134 -0.63 9.02 1.72
N LEU A 135 -0.70 9.86 0.68
CA LEU A 135 0.38 10.78 0.27
C LEU A 135 0.11 12.22 0.72
N SER A 136 -0.90 12.43 1.58
CA SER A 136 -1.18 13.71 2.21
C SER A 136 0.04 14.21 2.98
N GLN A 137 0.62 15.31 2.49
CA GLN A 137 1.76 15.96 3.12
C GLN A 137 1.40 16.44 4.53
N GLU A 138 0.17 16.91 4.72
CA GLU A 138 -0.33 17.36 6.02
C GLU A 138 -0.35 16.21 7.04
N CYS A 139 -0.90 15.05 6.67
CA CYS A 139 -0.98 13.90 7.57
C CYS A 139 0.42 13.35 7.88
N SER A 140 1.28 13.23 6.86
CA SER A 140 2.66 12.77 7.02
C SER A 140 3.47 13.68 7.94
N GLN A 141 3.40 15.00 7.74
CA GLN A 141 4.14 15.97 8.56
C GLN A 141 3.65 16.01 10.01
N LYS A 142 2.33 15.96 10.23
CA LYS A 142 1.73 15.86 11.57
C LYS A 142 2.17 14.58 12.29
N PHE A 143 2.24 13.47 11.56
CA PHE A 143 2.64 12.19 12.13
C PHE A 143 4.11 12.18 12.53
N ILE A 144 5.02 12.61 11.65
CA ILE A 144 6.45 12.78 11.96
C ILE A 144 6.64 13.70 13.17
N SER A 145 5.94 14.84 13.21
CA SER A 145 6.00 15.75 14.37
C SER A 145 5.49 15.09 15.66
N CYS A 146 4.47 14.25 15.59
CA CYS A 146 3.96 13.50 16.73
C CYS A 146 5.00 12.51 17.27
N MET A 147 5.62 11.71 16.38
CA MET A 147 6.67 10.76 16.76
C MET A 147 7.88 11.46 17.37
N ASN A 148 8.32 12.60 16.81
CA ASN A 148 9.44 13.37 17.35
C ASN A 148 9.17 13.94 18.75
N LYS A 149 7.90 14.26 19.04
CA LYS A 149 7.48 14.74 20.38
C LYS A 149 7.32 13.60 21.38
N PHE A 150 7.08 12.38 20.90
CA PHE A 150 7.06 11.20 21.74
C PHE A 150 8.49 10.94 22.24
N LYS A 151 8.72 11.23 23.52
CA LYS A 151 10.05 11.17 24.12
C LYS A 151 10.63 9.76 24.05
N THR A 152 11.91 9.66 23.71
CA THR A 152 12.71 8.46 23.90
C THR A 152 12.69 8.07 25.39
N GLY A 153 12.27 6.83 25.70
CA GLY A 153 12.11 6.35 27.08
C GLY A 153 10.71 6.53 27.69
N ALA A 154 9.72 7.01 26.93
CA ALA A 154 8.33 6.96 27.35
C ALA A 154 7.88 5.50 27.59
N ARG A 155 7.06 5.29 28.64
CA ARG A 155 6.53 3.96 28.96
C ARG A 155 5.70 3.44 27.79
N THR A 156 5.94 2.19 27.42
CA THR A 156 5.15 1.44 26.44
C THR A 156 4.21 0.44 27.14
N PHE A 157 3.34 -0.21 26.38
CA PHE A 157 2.38 -1.18 26.90
C PHE A 157 3.06 -2.48 27.38
N LYS A 158 2.40 -3.15 28.35
CA LYS A 158 2.91 -4.39 28.95
C LYS A 158 3.00 -5.50 27.89
N GLY A 159 4.15 -6.18 27.85
CA GLY A 159 4.38 -7.31 26.94
C GLY A 159 4.82 -6.90 25.52
N ASN A 160 5.11 -5.62 25.29
CA ASN A 160 5.68 -5.15 24.04
C ASN A 160 7.04 -5.85 23.76
N LYS A 161 7.14 -6.50 22.60
CA LYS A 161 8.36 -7.19 22.12
C LYS A 161 9.25 -6.30 21.25
N CYS A 162 8.77 -5.15 20.81
CA CYS A 162 9.50 -4.22 19.95
C CYS A 162 10.33 -3.20 20.75
N LYS A 163 11.46 -2.78 20.20
CA LYS A 163 12.16 -1.58 20.65
C LYS A 163 11.47 -0.36 20.05
N VAL A 164 10.85 0.47 20.89
CA VAL A 164 10.01 1.58 20.42
C VAL A 164 10.76 2.56 19.51
N ASN A 165 12.02 2.87 19.82
CA ASN A 165 12.83 3.76 18.98
C ASN A 165 13.08 3.17 17.58
N GLU A 166 13.31 1.85 17.48
CA GLU A 166 13.51 1.18 16.20
C GLU A 166 12.23 1.22 15.34
N VAL A 167 11.06 1.06 15.97
CA VAL A 167 9.76 1.21 15.29
C VAL A 167 9.59 2.65 14.78
N ILE A 168 9.95 3.66 15.57
CA ILE A 168 9.91 5.07 15.16
C ILE A 168 10.82 5.32 13.96
N ASP A 169 12.05 4.81 13.99
CA ASP A 169 13.02 4.99 12.91
C ASP A 169 12.48 4.38 11.60
N VAL A 170 11.96 3.16 11.66
CA VAL A 170 11.39 2.44 10.50
C VAL A 170 10.19 3.18 9.92
N ILE A 171 9.26 3.62 10.77
CA ILE A 171 8.08 4.37 10.33
C ILE A 171 8.48 5.73 9.75
N SER A 172 9.46 6.42 10.36
CA SER A 172 9.92 7.73 9.89
C SER A 172 10.46 7.67 8.47
N VAL A 173 11.26 6.64 8.13
CA VAL A 173 11.75 6.45 6.75
C VAL A 173 10.60 6.32 5.75
N VAL A 174 9.56 5.55 6.07
CA VAL A 174 8.39 5.38 5.19
C VAL A 174 7.62 6.70 5.05
N MET A 175 7.44 7.44 6.15
CA MET A 175 6.70 8.71 6.14
C MET A 175 7.46 9.84 5.43
N GLU A 176 8.78 9.88 5.53
CA GLU A 176 9.61 10.81 4.75
C GLU A 176 9.52 10.53 3.25
N ALA A 177 9.53 9.25 2.86
CA ALA A 177 9.30 8.85 1.47
C ALA A 177 7.90 9.25 0.99
N ALA A 178 6.85 9.04 1.81
CA ALA A 178 5.49 9.44 1.49
C ALA A 178 5.35 10.96 1.34
N LEU A 179 6.00 11.73 2.22
CA LEU A 179 6.04 13.19 2.16
C LEU A 179 6.71 13.70 0.87
N LEU A 180 7.84 13.09 0.48
CA LEU A 180 8.53 13.41 -0.77
C LEU A 180 7.67 13.05 -2.00
N ALA A 181 7.05 11.87 -2.00
CA ALA A 181 6.15 11.44 -3.07
C ALA A 181 4.94 12.37 -3.19
N GLY A 182 4.31 12.72 -2.07
CA GLY A 182 3.20 13.68 -2.02
C GLY A 182 3.58 15.07 -2.53
N ARG A 183 4.82 15.52 -2.33
CA ARG A 183 5.34 16.78 -2.92
C ARG A 183 5.58 16.67 -4.42
N ALA A 184 5.92 15.49 -4.93
CA ALA A 184 6.16 15.30 -6.36
C ALA A 184 4.84 15.16 -7.14
N LEU A 185 3.87 14.43 -6.58
CA LEU A 185 2.62 14.07 -7.24
C LEU A 185 1.50 15.11 -7.09
N HIS A 186 1.50 15.88 -6.00
CA HIS A 186 0.55 16.99 -5.81
C HIS A 186 1.10 18.34 -6.31
N LYS A 187 2.14 18.34 -7.14
CA LYS A 187 2.53 19.55 -7.88
C LYS A 187 1.44 19.84 -8.92
N PRO A 188 0.98 21.10 -9.04
CA PRO A 188 0.02 21.51 -10.06
C PRO A 188 0.59 21.35 -11.47
#